data_AF-A0AB35F8M8-F1
#
_entry.id   AF-A0AB35F8M8-F1
#
_cell.length_a   1.000
_cell.length_b   1.000
_cell.length_c   1.000
_cell.angle_alpha   90.00
_cell.angle_beta   90.00
_cell.angle_gamma   90.00
#
_symmetry.space_group_name_H-M   'P 1'
#
loop_
_entity.id
_entity.type
_entity.pdbx_description
1 polymer ?
#
loop_
_entity_poly.entity_id
_entity_poly.type
_entity_poly.pdbx_seq_one_letter_code
_entity_poly.pdbx_strand_id
1 'polypeptide(L)'
;MQGSRFAFGPFVLDPGAGTLLRNDDPVAIGHRGVKLLAALVERPGEILGKAELMDAAWPGISVEEGNLTVQIAQLRKLLGPPADGGEWISTVPRVGYRFTGAIDQLGGVKRKPLPLPDKPSIAVLPFVNISNDPEQESFADGLTEDLITDLSRMPGLFVIARSSAFAYKGRAKDVRAIAEELGVRYLLQGSARRAAGQVRINAQLVDAASGDHLWAERFDRSLDHIFAVQDEVTAKIVEALLGRLRTPPPRNRPKNLCAYDLCVRARGLMDDTPQTAREAHLMLTRAISLDPDYAEPYRWLAINHWMGEVHSGGPTEPTRKTALQLARKAVAIDPNDAGCRWALAYLLAYERSFAEADAEFARAIELDPNDADTFAALSDIAVLAGRIGEGLEHIAKAFRLNPFPASWYYLTLGQAQYAAGQYEAAIETLRRDETYRTSSRRFLAASLAQLGRLDEAHAEVELFLVANPHFSTRHWAAAEPFRDARTLAHFIDGYRKAGLPE
;
A
#
# COMPACT_ATOMS: atom_id res chain seq x y z
N MET A 1 -9.26 -2.12 -1.16
CA MET A 1 -10.47 -1.64 -0.47
C MET A 1 -11.29 -2.86 -0.14
N GLN A 2 -11.45 -3.22 1.15
CA GLN A 2 -12.60 -4.03 1.54
C GLN A 2 -13.82 -3.29 1.01
N GLY A 3 -14.44 -3.86 -0.03
CA GLY A 3 -15.56 -3.23 -0.71
C GLY A 3 -16.65 -2.98 0.33
N SER A 4 -16.80 -1.72 0.74
CA SER A 4 -17.93 -1.33 1.57
C SER A 4 -19.18 -1.69 0.78
N ARG A 5 -20.04 -2.53 1.36
CA ARG A 5 -21.33 -2.79 0.73
C ARG A 5 -22.23 -1.60 1.01
N PHE A 6 -22.95 -1.16 0.00
CA PHE A 6 -23.88 -0.05 0.11
C PHE A 6 -25.29 -0.61 0.03
N ALA A 7 -26.04 -0.52 1.12
CA ALA A 7 -27.46 -0.80 1.11
C ALA A 7 -28.26 0.47 0.86
N PHE A 8 -29.30 0.36 0.05
CA PHE A 8 -30.23 1.46 -0.20
C PHE A 8 -31.57 0.90 -0.67
N GLY A 9 -32.65 1.25 0.02
CA GLY A 9 -33.95 0.62 -0.20
C GLY A 9 -33.84 -0.91 -0.16
N PRO A 10 -34.35 -1.65 -1.16
CA PRO A 10 -34.24 -3.10 -1.22
C PRO A 10 -32.89 -3.61 -1.77
N PHE A 11 -31.95 -2.72 -2.09
CA PHE A 11 -30.72 -3.09 -2.80
C PHE A 11 -29.51 -3.19 -1.88
N VAL A 12 -28.59 -4.11 -2.22
CA VAL A 12 -27.24 -4.17 -1.66
C VAL A 12 -26.24 -4.23 -2.80
N LEU A 13 -25.43 -3.18 -2.94
CA LEU A 13 -24.31 -3.13 -3.88
C LEU A 13 -23.04 -3.60 -3.18
N ASP A 14 -22.34 -4.55 -3.80
CA ASP A 14 -20.97 -4.93 -3.43
C ASP A 14 -20.04 -4.56 -4.60
N PRO A 15 -19.36 -3.40 -4.54
CA PRO A 15 -18.45 -2.97 -5.60
C PRO A 15 -17.22 -3.87 -5.76
N GLY A 16 -16.81 -4.57 -4.69
CA GLY A 16 -15.67 -5.48 -4.68
C GLY A 16 -15.98 -6.77 -5.43
N ALA A 17 -17.13 -7.38 -5.11
CA ALA A 17 -17.65 -8.56 -5.80
C ALA A 17 -18.24 -8.25 -7.18
N GLY A 18 -18.54 -6.97 -7.46
CA GLY A 18 -19.16 -6.56 -8.71
C GLY A 18 -20.64 -6.96 -8.82
N THR A 19 -21.33 -7.09 -7.69
CA THR A 19 -22.69 -7.63 -7.61
C THR A 19 -23.67 -6.60 -7.06
N LEU A 20 -24.92 -6.66 -7.53
CA LEU A 20 -26.06 -5.95 -6.97
C LEU A 20 -27.11 -6.98 -6.58
N LEU A 21 -27.59 -6.94 -5.34
CA LEU A 21 -28.71 -7.74 -4.87
C LEU A 21 -29.95 -6.86 -4.72
N ARG A 22 -31.14 -7.45 -4.90
CA ARG A 22 -32.43 -6.86 -4.50
C ARG A 22 -33.14 -7.88 -3.62
N ASN A 23 -33.41 -7.55 -2.36
CA ASN A 23 -33.99 -8.48 -1.38
C ASN A 23 -33.24 -9.83 -1.38
N ASP A 24 -31.90 -9.76 -1.35
CA ASP A 24 -30.97 -10.90 -1.42
C ASP A 24 -30.94 -11.70 -2.74
N ASP A 25 -31.79 -11.38 -3.73
CA ASP A 25 -31.73 -11.97 -5.07
C ASP A 25 -30.75 -11.22 -5.99
N PRO A 26 -29.85 -11.92 -6.72
CA PRO A 26 -28.94 -11.29 -7.68
C PRO A 26 -29.66 -10.55 -8.80
N VAL A 27 -29.25 -9.31 -9.03
CA VAL A 27 -29.71 -8.47 -10.13
C VAL A 27 -28.63 -8.41 -11.21
N ALA A 28 -28.97 -8.80 -12.44
CA ALA A 28 -28.04 -8.75 -13.56
C ALA A 28 -27.66 -7.29 -13.88
N ILE A 29 -26.42 -6.93 -13.59
CA ILE A 29 -25.84 -5.62 -13.82
C ILE A 29 -24.51 -5.77 -14.55
N GLY A 30 -24.28 -4.94 -15.57
CA GLY A 30 -23.00 -4.93 -16.29
C GLY A 30 -21.89 -4.29 -15.45
N HIS A 31 -20.64 -4.68 -15.68
CA HIS A 31 -19.47 -4.16 -14.97
C HIS A 31 -19.40 -2.62 -14.95
N ARG A 32 -19.71 -1.96 -16.08
CA ARG A 32 -19.74 -0.49 -16.19
C ARG A 32 -20.87 0.12 -15.34
N GLY A 33 -22.03 -0.54 -15.30
CA GLY A 33 -23.14 -0.15 -14.43
C GLY A 33 -22.79 -0.24 -12.95
N VAL A 34 -22.08 -1.29 -12.53
CA VAL A 34 -21.55 -1.42 -11.16
C VAL A 34 -20.63 -0.25 -10.83
N LYS A 35 -19.68 0.07 -11.71
CA LYS A 35 -18.72 1.17 -11.50
C LYS A 35 -19.40 2.52 -11.35
N LEU A 36 -20.37 2.82 -12.22
CA LEU A 36 -21.16 4.05 -12.16
C LEU A 36 -22.00 4.12 -10.89
N LEU A 37 -22.67 3.03 -10.55
CA LEU A 37 -23.52 2.97 -9.35
C LEU A 37 -22.67 3.10 -8.09
N ALA A 38 -21.50 2.44 -8.02
CA ALA A 38 -20.54 2.57 -6.92
C ALA A 38 -20.08 4.02 -6.73
N ALA A 39 -19.63 4.68 -7.82
CA ALA A 39 -19.19 6.07 -7.76
C ALA A 39 -20.29 7.01 -7.22
N LEU A 40 -21.55 6.76 -7.62
CA LEU A 40 -22.72 7.53 -7.21
C LEU A 40 -23.14 7.27 -5.74
N VAL A 41 -23.11 6.02 -5.27
CA VAL A 41 -23.51 5.67 -3.89
C VAL A 41 -22.43 5.92 -2.85
N GLU A 42 -21.16 6.00 -3.26
CA GLU A 42 -20.05 6.40 -2.38
C GLU A 42 -20.15 7.86 -1.92
N ARG A 43 -20.83 8.70 -2.71
CA ARG A 43 -21.03 10.14 -2.45
C ARG A 43 -22.50 10.53 -2.60
N PRO A 44 -23.39 10.02 -1.72
CA PRO A 44 -24.82 10.27 -1.83
C PRO A 44 -25.11 11.77 -1.64
N GLY A 45 -25.97 12.33 -2.48
CA GLY A 45 -26.33 13.74 -2.47
C GLY A 45 -25.36 14.68 -3.21
N GLU A 46 -24.14 14.24 -3.53
CA GLU A 46 -23.19 15.04 -4.32
C GLU A 46 -23.50 14.95 -5.83
N ILE A 47 -23.15 16.01 -6.56
CA ILE A 47 -23.30 16.05 -8.02
C ILE A 47 -21.98 15.63 -8.65
N LEU A 48 -21.97 14.47 -9.31
CA LEU A 48 -20.80 13.98 -10.02
C LEU A 48 -20.82 14.43 -11.47
N GLY A 49 -19.69 14.97 -11.92
CA GLY A 49 -19.53 15.46 -13.28
C GLY A 49 -19.52 14.34 -14.31
N LYS A 50 -19.94 14.62 -15.55
CA LYS A 50 -19.94 13.60 -16.62
C LYS A 50 -18.54 13.05 -16.91
N ALA A 51 -17.51 13.91 -16.93
CA ALA A 51 -16.13 13.49 -17.15
C ALA A 51 -15.62 12.55 -16.05
N GLU A 52 -15.97 12.84 -14.80
CA GLU A 52 -15.62 12.02 -13.64
C GLU A 52 -16.30 10.64 -13.67
N LEU A 53 -17.59 10.61 -13.99
CA LEU A 53 -18.32 9.34 -14.15
C LEU A 53 -17.80 8.51 -15.34
N MET A 54 -17.39 9.19 -16.41
CA MET A 54 -16.78 8.54 -17.57
C MET A 54 -15.42 7.93 -17.23
N ASP A 55 -14.59 8.63 -16.45
CA ASP A 55 -13.29 8.11 -16.00
C ASP A 55 -13.45 6.93 -15.04
N ALA A 56 -14.39 7.03 -14.09
CA ALA A 56 -14.70 5.95 -13.15
C ALA A 56 -15.17 4.67 -13.86
N ALA A 57 -15.98 4.83 -14.90
CA ALA A 57 -16.54 3.70 -15.63
C ALA A 57 -15.66 3.24 -16.78
N TRP A 58 -14.88 4.07 -17.44
CA TRP A 58 -14.03 3.75 -18.60
C TRP A 58 -12.62 4.36 -18.47
N PRO A 59 -11.82 3.91 -17.48
CA PRO A 59 -10.52 4.52 -17.21
C PRO A 59 -9.60 4.37 -18.43
N GLY A 60 -9.04 5.49 -18.89
CA GLY A 60 -8.09 5.52 -20.01
C GLY A 60 -8.69 5.21 -21.40
N ILE A 61 -10.02 5.16 -21.55
CA ILE A 61 -10.70 4.91 -22.83
C ILE A 61 -11.54 6.12 -23.20
N SER A 62 -11.28 6.69 -24.39
CA SER A 62 -12.15 7.73 -24.94
C SER A 62 -13.45 7.11 -25.45
N VAL A 63 -14.57 7.47 -24.81
CA VAL A 63 -15.92 7.02 -25.16
C VAL A 63 -16.83 8.23 -25.32
N GLU A 64 -17.80 8.13 -26.23
CA GLU A 64 -18.79 9.20 -26.40
C GLU A 64 -19.70 9.31 -25.17
N GLU A 65 -20.07 10.54 -24.82
CA GLU A 65 -20.95 10.86 -23.69
C GLU A 65 -22.33 10.18 -23.77
N GLY A 66 -22.76 9.82 -24.98
CA GLY A 66 -23.96 9.00 -25.21
C GLY A 66 -23.94 7.67 -24.46
N ASN A 67 -22.76 7.06 -24.28
CA ASN A 67 -22.62 5.79 -23.55
C ASN A 67 -22.93 5.94 -22.06
N LEU A 68 -22.52 7.04 -21.43
CA LEU A 68 -22.89 7.35 -20.05
C LEU A 68 -24.41 7.47 -19.92
N THR A 69 -25.04 8.19 -20.84
CA THR A 69 -26.49 8.41 -20.82
C THR A 69 -27.26 7.09 -20.94
N VAL A 70 -26.81 6.16 -21.81
CA VAL A 70 -27.40 4.83 -21.95
C VAL A 70 -27.22 4.01 -20.66
N GLN A 71 -26.03 4.02 -20.05
CA GLN A 71 -25.79 3.29 -18.80
C GLN A 71 -26.62 3.83 -17.63
N ILE A 72 -26.76 5.16 -17.49
CA ILE A 72 -27.62 5.75 -16.46
C ILE A 72 -29.10 5.40 -16.69
N ALA A 73 -29.56 5.41 -17.96
CA ALA A 73 -30.92 4.98 -18.28
C ALA A 73 -31.16 3.50 -17.93
N GLN A 74 -30.19 2.63 -18.21
CA GLN A 74 -30.24 1.21 -17.83
C GLN A 74 -30.26 1.04 -16.31
N LEU A 75 -29.43 1.78 -15.56
CA LEU A 75 -29.44 1.75 -14.09
C LEU A 75 -30.77 2.21 -13.52
N ARG A 76 -31.36 3.31 -14.03
CA ARG A 76 -32.70 3.75 -13.58
C ARG A 76 -33.77 2.71 -13.82
N LYS A 77 -33.78 2.10 -15.01
CA LYS A 77 -34.70 1.02 -15.35
C LYS A 77 -34.48 -0.20 -14.45
N LEU A 78 -33.23 -0.53 -14.17
CA LEU A 78 -32.84 -1.62 -13.30
C LEU A 78 -33.34 -1.40 -11.89
N LEU A 79 -33.10 -0.21 -11.30
CA LEU A 79 -33.43 0.12 -9.91
C LEU A 79 -34.92 0.36 -9.68
N GLY A 80 -35.68 0.78 -10.70
CA GLY A 80 -37.09 1.14 -10.57
C GLY A 80 -37.31 2.38 -9.69
N PRO A 81 -38.57 2.74 -9.39
CA PRO A 81 -38.87 3.86 -8.50
C PRO A 81 -38.53 3.51 -7.04
N PRO A 82 -38.00 4.45 -6.23
CA PRO A 82 -37.91 4.30 -4.77
C PRO A 82 -39.31 4.31 -4.13
N ALA A 83 -39.41 3.81 -2.90
CA ALA A 83 -40.67 3.70 -2.17
C ALA A 83 -41.32 5.07 -1.84
N ASP A 84 -40.53 6.14 -1.84
CA ASP A 84 -40.98 7.52 -1.60
C ASP A 84 -41.48 8.24 -2.87
N GLY A 85 -41.45 7.56 -4.03
CA GLY A 85 -41.91 8.11 -5.31
C GLY A 85 -40.90 9.03 -6.03
N GLY A 86 -39.65 9.11 -5.55
CA GLY A 86 -38.57 9.89 -6.19
C GLY A 86 -37.87 9.18 -7.36
N GLU A 87 -36.63 9.60 -7.64
CA GLU A 87 -35.72 8.90 -8.57
C GLU A 87 -34.41 8.62 -7.84
N TRP A 88 -33.88 7.38 -7.86
CA TRP A 88 -32.59 7.04 -7.23
C TRP A 88 -31.40 7.82 -7.79
N ILE A 89 -31.41 8.10 -9.09
CA ILE A 89 -30.36 8.84 -9.80
C ILE A 89 -31.03 10.02 -10.48
N SER A 90 -30.75 11.23 -10.03
CA SER A 90 -31.28 12.48 -10.60
C SER A 90 -30.30 13.07 -11.63
N THR A 91 -30.82 13.62 -12.74
CA THR A 91 -30.01 14.35 -13.72
C THR A 91 -29.90 15.81 -13.30
N VAL A 92 -28.68 16.34 -13.26
CA VAL A 92 -28.43 17.78 -13.11
C VAL A 92 -28.06 18.36 -14.49
N PRO A 93 -28.94 19.17 -15.11
CA PRO A 93 -28.73 19.65 -16.47
C PRO A 93 -27.36 20.31 -16.66
N ARG A 94 -26.65 19.89 -17.72
CA ARG A 94 -25.32 20.38 -18.12
C ARG A 94 -24.17 20.13 -17.12
N VAL A 95 -24.41 19.43 -16.02
CA VAL A 95 -23.37 19.14 -15.01
C VAL A 95 -23.10 17.64 -14.92
N GLY A 96 -24.12 16.83 -14.67
CA GLY A 96 -23.95 15.39 -14.48
C GLY A 96 -25.10 14.74 -13.72
N TYR A 97 -24.78 13.85 -12.78
CA TYR A 97 -25.76 13.01 -12.09
C TYR A 97 -25.52 13.00 -10.59
N ARG A 98 -26.59 12.76 -9.83
CA ARG A 98 -26.56 12.70 -8.37
C ARG A 98 -27.40 11.54 -7.87
N PHE A 99 -26.86 10.77 -6.93
CA PHE A 99 -27.62 9.77 -6.18
C PHE A 99 -28.42 10.43 -5.05
N THR A 100 -29.69 10.08 -4.90
CA THR A 100 -30.64 10.76 -3.98
C THR A 100 -31.16 9.83 -2.89
N GLY A 101 -30.93 8.52 -3.00
CA GLY A 101 -31.36 7.54 -2.02
C GLY A 101 -30.55 7.63 -0.72
N ALA A 102 -31.21 7.31 0.40
CA ALA A 102 -30.51 7.07 1.66
C ALA A 102 -29.63 5.82 1.53
N ILE A 103 -28.38 5.92 1.97
CA ILE A 103 -27.39 4.84 1.92
C ILE A 103 -27.05 4.40 3.34
N ASP A 104 -27.18 3.11 3.60
CA ASP A 104 -26.60 2.43 4.76
C ASP A 104 -25.36 1.66 4.33
N GLN A 105 -24.20 2.01 4.87
CA GLN A 105 -22.96 1.30 4.58
C GLN A 105 -22.93 -0.02 5.39
N LEU A 106 -23.26 -1.13 4.74
CA LEU A 106 -23.21 -2.46 5.33
C LEU A 106 -21.78 -2.99 5.30
N GLY A 107 -21.28 -3.43 6.45
CA GLY A 107 -20.00 -4.13 6.50
C GLY A 107 -18.75 -3.25 6.35
N GLY A 108 -18.86 -1.93 6.57
CA GLY A 108 -17.72 -1.23 7.14
C GLY A 108 -17.60 -1.69 8.58
N VAL A 109 -16.68 -2.60 8.90
CA VAL A 109 -16.24 -2.71 10.30
C VAL A 109 -15.90 -1.27 10.69
N LYS A 110 -16.68 -0.63 11.58
CA LYS A 110 -16.18 0.55 12.30
C LYS A 110 -14.91 0.03 12.94
N ARG A 111 -13.77 0.24 12.28
CA ARG A 111 -12.48 -0.27 12.74
C ARG A 111 -12.41 0.23 14.16
N LYS A 112 -12.31 -0.70 15.11
CA LYS A 112 -12.15 -0.34 16.51
C LYS A 112 -11.00 0.67 16.54
N PRO A 113 -11.19 1.87 17.13
CA PRO A 113 -10.16 2.90 17.13
C PRO A 113 -8.84 2.29 17.55
N LEU A 114 -7.80 2.52 16.74
CA LEU A 114 -6.49 1.98 17.07
C LEU A 114 -6.01 2.67 18.35
N PRO A 115 -5.49 1.90 19.34
CA PRO A 115 -5.03 2.50 20.57
C PRO A 115 -3.86 3.44 20.30
N LEU A 116 -3.86 4.59 21.00
CA LEU A 116 -2.71 5.49 20.97
C LEU A 116 -1.49 4.79 21.56
N PRO A 117 -0.31 4.89 20.94
CA PRO A 117 0.94 4.40 21.52
C PRO A 117 1.32 5.21 22.77
N ASP A 118 2.13 4.62 23.64
CA ASP A 118 2.67 5.31 24.83
C ASP A 118 3.63 6.46 24.49
N LYS A 119 4.11 6.50 23.24
CA LYS A 119 5.03 7.50 22.71
C LYS A 119 4.28 8.54 21.86
N PRO A 120 4.80 9.77 21.72
CA PRO A 120 4.26 10.72 20.75
C PRO A 120 4.14 10.08 19.36
N SER A 121 2.92 10.11 18.83
CA SER A 121 2.55 9.42 17.60
C SER A 121 2.10 10.40 16.54
N ILE A 122 2.66 10.29 15.34
CA ILE A 122 2.46 11.24 14.25
C ILE A 122 2.16 10.52 12.93
N ALA A 123 1.24 11.09 12.14
CA ALA A 123 1.16 10.82 10.71
C ALA A 123 1.42 12.10 9.92
N VAL A 124 2.17 11.97 8.82
CA VAL A 124 2.43 13.08 7.89
C VAL A 124 1.51 12.91 6.69
N LEU A 125 0.50 13.76 6.58
CA LEU A 125 -0.47 13.72 5.50
C LEU A 125 0.16 14.24 4.20
N PRO A 126 -0.29 13.74 3.03
CA PRO A 126 0.17 14.21 1.72
C PRO A 126 0.09 15.73 1.62
N PHE A 127 1.23 16.37 1.35
CA PHE A 127 1.28 17.81 1.16
C PHE A 127 0.49 18.18 -0.09
N VAL A 128 -0.38 19.18 0.04
CA VAL A 128 -1.23 19.62 -1.06
C VAL A 128 -0.39 20.42 -2.06
N ASN A 129 -0.44 20.01 -3.32
CA ASN A 129 0.03 20.81 -4.44
C ASN A 129 -1.04 21.86 -4.75
N ILE A 130 -0.70 23.14 -4.56
CA ILE A 130 -1.63 24.26 -4.87
C ILE A 130 -1.63 24.58 -6.37
N SER A 131 -0.70 24.01 -7.14
CA SER A 131 -0.66 24.14 -8.60
C SER A 131 -1.42 23.00 -9.29
N ASN A 132 -1.97 23.26 -10.48
CA ASN A 132 -2.61 22.21 -11.31
C ASN A 132 -1.59 21.42 -12.15
N ASP A 133 -0.29 21.50 -11.84
CA ASP A 133 0.77 20.84 -12.60
C ASP A 133 1.05 19.43 -12.02
N PRO A 134 0.86 18.34 -12.79
CA PRO A 134 1.16 16.97 -12.34
C PRO A 134 2.63 16.73 -11.95
N GLU A 135 3.58 17.48 -12.52
CA GLU A 135 4.99 17.34 -12.12
C GLU A 135 5.23 17.84 -10.69
N GLN A 136 4.44 18.82 -10.25
CA GLN A 136 4.48 19.38 -8.89
C GLN A 136 3.83 18.45 -7.86
N GLU A 137 2.91 17.62 -8.31
CA GLU A 137 2.25 16.60 -7.49
C GLU A 137 3.27 15.57 -7.00
N SER A 138 4.09 15.06 -7.94
CA SER A 138 5.15 14.10 -7.63
C SER A 138 6.18 14.67 -6.66
N PHE A 139 6.48 15.96 -6.79
CA PHE A 139 7.37 16.66 -5.87
C PHE A 139 6.81 16.75 -4.45
N ALA A 140 5.54 17.15 -4.29
CA ALA A 140 4.90 17.23 -2.98
C ALA A 140 4.79 15.86 -2.30
N ASP A 141 4.51 14.82 -3.08
CA ASP A 141 4.48 13.43 -2.60
C ASP A 141 5.86 12.97 -2.12
N GLY A 142 6.91 13.22 -2.91
CA GLY A 142 8.28 12.88 -2.53
C GLY A 142 8.73 13.61 -1.26
N LEU A 143 8.40 14.89 -1.12
CA LEU A 143 8.66 15.65 0.11
C LEU A 143 7.95 15.05 1.34
N THR A 144 6.69 14.66 1.19
CA THR A 144 5.90 14.04 2.26
C THR A 144 6.56 12.74 2.71
N GLU A 145 6.96 11.90 1.76
CA GLU A 145 7.62 10.62 2.01
C GLU A 145 9.01 10.77 2.66
N ASP A 146 9.79 11.75 2.22
CA ASP A 146 11.09 12.05 2.84
C ASP A 146 10.91 12.49 4.31
N LEU A 147 9.91 13.33 4.61
CA LEU A 147 9.59 13.72 6.00
C LEU A 147 9.17 12.52 6.85
N ILE A 148 8.36 11.60 6.30
CA ILE A 148 8.01 10.35 6.98
C ILE A 148 9.28 9.54 7.29
N THR A 149 10.16 9.39 6.30
CA THR A 149 11.42 8.64 6.41
C THR A 149 12.41 9.28 7.40
N ASP A 150 12.41 10.61 7.53
CA ASP A 150 13.28 11.29 8.47
C ASP A 150 12.76 11.19 9.91
N LEU A 151 11.44 11.28 10.08
CA LEU A 151 10.78 11.14 11.39
C LEU A 151 10.75 9.69 11.88
N SER A 152 10.59 8.71 10.98
CA SER A 152 10.53 7.27 11.32
C SER A 152 11.79 6.81 12.05
N ARG A 153 12.95 7.35 11.65
CA ARG A 153 14.26 7.11 12.25
C ARG A 153 14.41 7.68 13.67
N MET A 154 13.47 8.47 14.18
CA MET A 154 13.57 9.10 15.51
C MET A 154 13.22 8.14 16.65
N PRO A 155 14.20 7.76 17.49
CA PRO A 155 13.90 6.95 18.65
C PRO A 155 13.05 7.77 19.63
N GLY A 156 11.82 7.31 19.85
CA GLY A 156 10.86 7.98 20.73
C GLY A 156 9.64 8.54 20.00
N LEU A 157 9.63 8.55 18.67
CA LEU A 157 8.41 8.77 17.89
C LEU A 157 7.81 7.44 17.45
N PHE A 158 6.49 7.41 17.38
CA PHE A 158 5.73 6.43 16.62
C PHE A 158 5.25 7.11 15.33
N VAL A 159 5.65 6.59 14.16
CA VAL A 159 5.37 7.24 12.87
C VAL A 159 4.57 6.32 11.98
N ILE A 160 3.48 6.83 11.41
CA ILE A 160 2.66 6.08 10.45
C ILE A 160 3.34 6.04 9.08
N ALA A 161 3.35 4.86 8.49
CA ALA A 161 3.93 4.61 7.17
C ALA A 161 3.20 5.37 6.06
N ARG A 162 3.96 5.69 5.01
CA ARG A 162 3.51 6.43 3.82
C ARG A 162 2.20 5.91 3.24
N SER A 163 2.10 4.61 2.95
CA SER A 163 0.93 4.03 2.26
C SER A 163 -0.37 4.33 3.00
N SER A 164 -0.33 4.31 4.33
CA SER A 164 -1.48 4.64 5.19
C SER A 164 -1.84 6.12 5.20
N ALA A 165 -0.85 7.01 5.24
CA ALA A 165 -1.11 8.45 5.16
C ALA A 165 -1.68 8.83 3.78
N PHE A 166 -1.16 8.23 2.72
CA PHE A 166 -1.57 8.49 1.33
C PHE A 166 -2.97 7.96 1.00
N ALA A 167 -3.52 7.04 1.80
CA ALA A 167 -4.92 6.64 1.68
C ALA A 167 -5.91 7.81 1.88
N TYR A 168 -5.46 8.91 2.49
CA TYR A 168 -6.23 10.14 2.68
C TYR A 168 -5.97 11.23 1.64
N LYS A 169 -5.10 10.97 0.64
CA LYS A 169 -4.80 11.94 -0.41
C LYS A 169 -6.08 12.32 -1.18
N GLY A 170 -6.28 13.63 -1.36
CA GLY A 170 -7.45 14.16 -2.09
C GLY A 170 -8.79 13.96 -1.38
N ARG A 171 -8.81 13.49 -0.12
CA ARG A 171 -10.04 13.29 0.64
C ARG A 171 -10.27 14.44 1.61
N ALA A 172 -11.44 15.07 1.52
CA ALA A 172 -11.88 16.03 2.52
C ALA A 172 -12.42 15.26 3.74
N LYS A 173 -11.56 15.01 4.72
CA LYS A 173 -11.92 14.35 5.98
C LYS A 173 -11.41 15.14 7.18
N ASP A 174 -12.20 15.12 8.25
CA ASP A 174 -11.82 15.76 9.50
C ASP A 174 -10.54 15.16 10.10
N VAL A 175 -9.65 16.03 10.57
CA VAL A 175 -8.33 15.64 11.12
C VAL A 175 -8.45 14.71 12.32
N ARG A 176 -9.48 14.85 13.16
CA ARG A 176 -9.67 13.96 14.32
C ARG A 176 -10.06 12.56 13.88
N ALA A 177 -10.93 12.46 12.88
CA ALA A 177 -11.32 11.17 12.31
C ALA A 177 -10.13 10.46 11.63
N ILE A 178 -9.26 11.19 10.94
CA ILE A 178 -8.02 10.63 10.37
C ILE A 178 -7.10 10.12 11.49
N ALA A 179 -6.90 10.92 12.54
CA ALA A 179 -6.06 10.57 13.67
C ALA A 179 -6.56 9.33 14.44
N GLU A 180 -7.88 9.22 14.65
CA GLU A 180 -8.51 8.05 15.28
C GLU A 180 -8.33 6.77 14.44
N GLU A 181 -8.50 6.86 13.12
CA GLU A 181 -8.36 5.71 12.22
C GLU A 181 -6.91 5.23 12.08
N LEU A 182 -5.95 6.17 12.12
CA LEU A 182 -4.52 5.86 12.13
C LEU A 182 -3.98 5.53 13.52
N GLY A 183 -4.75 5.82 14.58
CA GLY A 183 -4.32 5.67 15.97
C GLY A 183 -3.13 6.56 16.30
N VAL A 184 -3.16 7.83 15.90
CA VAL A 184 -2.09 8.79 16.20
C VAL A 184 -2.67 10.01 16.92
N ARG A 185 -1.82 10.68 17.70
CA ARG A 185 -2.21 11.93 18.37
C ARG A 185 -1.99 13.15 17.50
N TYR A 186 -0.90 13.16 16.72
CA TYR A 186 -0.47 14.32 15.96
C TYR A 186 -0.59 14.08 14.46
N LEU A 187 -0.95 15.14 13.74
CA LEU A 187 -0.96 15.16 12.28
C LEU A 187 -0.10 16.30 11.78
N LEU A 188 0.80 16.01 10.83
CA LEU A 188 1.48 17.02 10.03
C LEU A 188 0.71 17.18 8.72
N GLN A 189 0.27 18.39 8.44
CA GLN A 189 -0.36 18.75 7.17
C GLN A 189 0.30 19.98 6.58
N GLY A 190 0.18 20.14 5.27
CA GLY A 190 0.87 21.23 4.60
C GLY A 190 0.60 21.33 3.12
N SER A 191 1.32 22.26 2.51
CA SER A 191 1.32 22.47 1.06
C SER A 191 2.74 22.69 0.57
N ALA A 192 3.05 22.15 -0.60
CA ALA A 192 4.34 22.36 -1.24
C ALA A 192 4.14 22.85 -2.67
N ARG A 193 5.00 23.76 -3.12
CA ARG A 193 5.05 24.22 -4.52
C ARG A 193 6.47 24.57 -4.93
N ARG A 194 6.86 24.21 -6.15
CA ARG A 194 8.12 24.59 -6.78
C ARG A 194 7.83 25.54 -7.94
N ALA A 195 8.37 26.75 -7.90
CA ALA A 195 8.17 27.75 -8.95
C ALA A 195 9.41 28.63 -9.12
N ALA A 196 9.84 28.85 -10.36
CA ALA A 196 10.95 29.73 -10.71
C ALA A 196 12.24 29.49 -9.90
N GLY A 197 12.63 28.22 -9.71
CA GLY A 197 13.82 27.85 -8.94
C GLY A 197 13.69 28.00 -7.42
N GLN A 198 12.49 28.32 -6.91
CA GLN A 198 12.20 28.37 -5.48
C GLN A 198 11.20 27.29 -5.06
N VAL A 199 11.33 26.86 -3.81
CA VAL A 199 10.34 26.00 -3.15
C VAL A 199 9.71 26.76 -2.00
N ARG A 200 8.39 26.70 -1.93
CA ARG A 200 7.61 27.13 -0.77
C ARG A 200 6.94 25.93 -0.12
N ILE A 201 7.22 25.75 1.16
CA ILE A 201 6.58 24.73 2.00
C ILE A 201 5.85 25.44 3.13
N ASN A 202 4.57 25.13 3.29
CA ASN A 202 3.82 25.46 4.49
C ASN A 202 3.58 24.17 5.25
N ALA A 203 3.94 24.11 6.52
CA ALA A 203 3.77 22.93 7.36
C ALA A 203 3.09 23.32 8.67
N GLN A 204 2.18 22.47 9.13
CA GLN A 204 1.37 22.68 10.33
C GLN A 204 1.27 21.36 11.11
N LEU A 205 1.61 21.41 12.39
CA LEU A 205 1.49 20.29 13.32
C LEU A 205 0.26 20.49 14.18
N VAL A 206 -0.67 19.54 14.13
CA VAL A 206 -1.98 19.59 14.80
C VAL A 206 -2.04 18.52 15.89
N ASP A 207 -2.52 18.88 17.09
CA ASP A 207 -2.94 17.90 18.11
C ASP A 207 -4.39 17.51 17.84
N ALA A 208 -4.63 16.27 17.42
CA ALA A 208 -5.97 15.80 17.07
C ALA A 208 -6.90 15.72 18.29
N ALA A 209 -6.36 15.62 19.52
CA ALA A 209 -7.17 15.53 20.72
C ALA A 209 -7.88 16.86 21.03
N SER A 210 -7.18 17.99 20.90
CA SER A 210 -7.78 19.32 21.11
C SER A 210 -8.27 19.97 19.81
N GLY A 211 -7.63 19.65 18.68
CA GLY A 211 -7.77 20.35 17.41
C GLY A 211 -6.86 21.58 17.28
N ASP A 212 -5.96 21.81 18.23
CA ASP A 212 -5.07 22.98 18.23
C ASP A 212 -3.88 22.80 17.27
N HIS A 213 -3.46 23.90 16.67
CA HIS A 213 -2.22 23.96 15.90
C HIS A 213 -1.06 24.23 16.87
N LEU A 214 -0.24 23.22 17.12
CA LEU A 214 0.93 23.33 18.00
C LEU A 214 2.06 24.15 17.37
N TRP A 215 2.19 24.05 16.05
CA TRP A 215 3.22 24.73 15.27
C TRP A 215 2.73 24.92 13.84
N ALA A 216 3.05 26.08 13.26
CA ALA A 216 2.78 26.39 11.87
C ALA A 216 3.88 27.30 11.35
N GLU A 217 4.53 26.91 10.26
CA GLU A 217 5.65 27.68 9.70
C GLU A 217 5.68 27.62 8.19
N ARG A 218 6.25 28.65 7.59
CA ARG A 218 6.44 28.78 6.15
C ARG A 218 7.92 28.88 5.83
N PHE A 219 8.35 28.01 4.93
CA PHE A 219 9.71 27.95 4.42
C PHE A 219 9.72 28.40 2.97
N ASP A 220 10.52 29.42 2.68
CA ASP A 220 10.82 29.88 1.32
C ASP A 220 12.32 29.75 1.10
N ARG A 221 12.74 28.89 0.16
CA ARG A 221 14.16 28.63 -0.14
C ARG A 221 14.40 28.38 -1.63
N SER A 222 15.67 28.46 -2.03
CA SER A 222 16.12 27.98 -3.33
C SER A 222 15.89 26.47 -3.43
N LEU A 223 15.55 26.00 -4.63
CA LEU A 223 15.41 24.59 -4.95
C LEU A 223 16.71 23.79 -4.67
N ASP A 224 17.87 24.43 -4.82
CA ASP A 224 19.18 23.82 -4.51
C ASP A 224 19.37 23.49 -3.02
N HIS A 225 18.54 24.07 -2.15
CA HIS A 225 18.58 23.87 -0.70
C HIS A 225 17.37 23.09 -0.18
N ILE A 226 16.61 22.42 -1.04
CA ILE A 226 15.37 21.73 -0.66
C ILE A 226 15.58 20.70 0.47
N PHE A 227 16.65 19.91 0.40
CA PHE A 227 16.95 18.91 1.44
C PHE A 227 17.28 19.55 2.79
N ALA A 228 17.89 20.74 2.80
CA ALA A 228 18.11 21.49 4.04
C ALA A 228 16.78 21.96 4.68
N VAL A 229 15.77 22.25 3.86
CA VAL A 229 14.42 22.59 4.36
C VAL A 229 13.75 21.39 4.99
N GLN A 230 13.89 20.20 4.40
CA GLN A 230 13.38 18.97 4.98
C GLN A 230 14.00 18.70 6.35
N ASP A 231 15.31 18.88 6.47
CA ASP A 231 16.03 18.70 7.73
C ASP A 231 15.57 19.74 8.78
N GLU A 232 15.34 21.00 8.38
CA GLU A 232 14.82 22.07 9.23
C GLU A 232 13.40 21.76 9.74
N VAL A 233 12.49 21.35 8.84
CA VAL A 233 11.12 20.94 9.18
C VAL A 233 11.13 19.75 10.14
N THR A 234 11.94 18.73 9.86
CA THR A 234 12.08 17.55 10.72
C THR A 234 12.56 17.95 12.11
N ALA A 235 13.60 18.78 12.20
CA ALA A 235 14.13 19.24 13.48
C ALA A 235 13.07 20.00 14.31
N LYS A 236 12.27 20.85 13.66
CA LYS A 236 11.17 21.59 14.31
C LYS A 236 10.07 20.67 14.85
N ILE A 237 9.69 19.65 14.09
CA ILE A 237 8.70 18.66 14.54
C ILE A 237 9.23 17.87 15.73
N VAL A 238 10.49 17.42 15.68
CA VAL A 238 11.12 16.68 16.77
C VAL A 238 11.26 17.55 18.02
N GLU A 239 11.63 18.83 17.87
CA GLU A 239 11.66 19.81 18.95
C GLU A 239 10.27 19.98 19.60
N ALA A 240 9.23 20.16 18.78
CA ALA A 240 7.86 20.34 19.26
C ALA A 240 7.29 19.10 19.98
N LEU A 241 7.61 17.89 19.51
CA LEU A 241 7.03 16.65 20.04
C LEU A 241 7.84 15.99 21.15
N LEU A 242 9.17 16.05 21.09
CA LEU A 242 10.06 15.40 22.05
C LEU A 242 10.73 16.38 23.01
N GLY A 243 10.57 17.69 22.81
CA GLY A 243 11.21 18.73 23.64
C GLY A 243 12.74 18.73 23.55
N ARG A 244 13.30 18.11 22.50
CA ARG A 244 14.76 17.99 22.30
C ARG A 244 15.09 18.13 20.82
N LEU A 245 16.18 18.81 20.52
CA LEU A 245 16.77 18.80 19.18
C LEU A 245 17.61 17.52 19.04
N ARG A 246 17.08 16.54 18.32
CA ARG A 246 17.83 15.37 17.90
C ARG A 246 17.68 15.21 16.40
N THR A 247 18.79 15.24 15.69
CA THR A 247 18.83 14.96 14.26
C THR A 247 19.21 13.49 14.04
N PRO A 248 18.55 12.81 13.08
CA PRO A 248 19.00 11.49 12.66
C PRO A 248 20.41 11.60 12.03
N PRO A 249 21.15 10.49 11.93
CA PRO A 249 22.31 10.44 11.06
C PRO A 249 21.94 10.96 9.66
N PRO A 250 22.80 11.78 9.04
CA PRO A 250 22.54 12.30 7.71
C PRO A 250 22.39 11.12 6.73
N ARG A 251 21.34 11.18 5.92
CA ARG A 251 21.10 10.24 4.81
C ARG A 251 21.84 10.72 3.57
N ASN A 252 22.21 9.80 2.69
CA ASN A 252 22.62 10.09 1.34
C ASN A 252 21.46 10.74 0.57
N ARG A 253 21.53 12.06 0.39
CA ARG A 253 20.60 12.83 -0.45
C ARG A 253 21.18 12.91 -1.87
N PRO A 254 20.33 12.93 -2.91
CA PRO A 254 20.80 13.10 -4.27
C PRO A 254 21.39 14.50 -4.49
N LYS A 255 22.48 14.56 -5.24
CA LYS A 255 23.10 15.79 -5.72
C LYS A 255 22.40 16.31 -6.98
N ASN A 256 21.63 15.44 -7.66
CA ASN A 256 20.92 15.75 -8.89
C ASN A 256 19.40 15.64 -8.70
N LEU A 257 18.67 16.75 -8.89
CA LEU A 257 17.22 16.78 -8.76
C LEU A 257 16.47 15.97 -9.82
N CYS A 258 17.01 15.84 -11.03
CA CYS A 258 16.40 14.97 -12.04
C CYS A 258 16.52 13.49 -11.64
N ALA A 259 17.63 13.09 -11.00
CA ALA A 259 17.79 11.75 -10.46
C ALA A 259 16.80 11.50 -9.30
N TYR A 260 16.60 12.51 -8.45
CA TYR A 260 15.58 12.49 -7.40
C TYR A 260 14.16 12.32 -7.97
N ASP A 261 13.76 13.18 -8.91
CA ASP A 261 12.41 13.17 -9.51
C ASP A 261 12.11 11.82 -10.20
N LEU A 262 13.10 11.24 -10.89
CA LEU A 262 12.99 9.89 -11.48
C LEU A 262 12.81 8.80 -10.41
N CYS A 263 13.55 8.90 -9.31
CA CYS A 263 13.47 7.93 -8.22
C CYS A 263 12.11 7.96 -7.53
N VAL A 264 11.60 9.15 -7.18
CA VAL A 264 10.28 9.32 -6.57
C VAL A 264 9.18 8.74 -7.46
N ARG A 265 9.22 9.02 -8.76
CA ARG A 265 8.25 8.47 -9.72
C ARG A 265 8.35 6.94 -9.83
N ALA A 266 9.57 6.40 -9.90
CA ALA A 266 9.78 4.96 -9.99
C ALA A 266 9.21 4.20 -8.78
N ARG A 267 9.34 4.75 -7.56
CA ARG A 267 8.77 4.16 -6.34
C ARG A 267 7.27 3.94 -6.44
N GLY A 268 6.54 4.91 -6.98
CA GLY A 268 5.09 4.81 -7.17
C GLY A 268 4.65 3.75 -8.18
N LEU A 269 5.56 3.22 -8.99
CA LEU A 269 5.28 2.26 -10.07
C LEU A 269 5.66 0.81 -9.73
N MET A 270 6.20 0.55 -8.54
CA MET A 270 6.78 -0.75 -8.19
C MET A 270 5.75 -1.88 -8.00
N ASP A 271 4.49 -1.56 -7.73
CA ASP A 271 3.47 -2.52 -7.26
C ASP A 271 2.28 -2.74 -8.23
N ASP A 272 2.34 -2.23 -9.47
CA ASP A 272 1.14 -2.18 -10.33
C ASP A 272 1.08 -3.29 -11.41
N THR A 273 2.04 -3.35 -12.33
CA THR A 273 1.97 -4.20 -13.54
C THR A 273 3.36 -4.53 -14.10
N PRO A 274 3.52 -5.57 -14.95
CA PRO A 274 4.78 -5.81 -15.67
C PRO A 274 5.25 -4.63 -16.55
N GLN A 275 4.32 -3.80 -17.01
CA GLN A 275 4.61 -2.57 -17.76
C GLN A 275 5.23 -1.52 -16.83
N THR A 276 4.58 -1.20 -15.73
CA THR A 276 5.05 -0.21 -14.74
C THR A 276 6.37 -0.65 -14.07
N ALA A 277 6.57 -1.95 -13.83
CA ALA A 277 7.84 -2.48 -13.38
C ALA A 277 8.99 -2.20 -14.36
N ARG A 278 8.76 -2.33 -15.67
CA ARG A 278 9.75 -1.97 -16.70
C ARG A 278 10.00 -0.46 -16.77
N GLU A 279 8.96 0.35 -16.61
CA GLU A 279 9.11 1.81 -16.54
C GLU A 279 9.94 2.22 -15.33
N ALA A 280 9.66 1.66 -14.15
CA ALA A 280 10.45 1.87 -12.94
C ALA A 280 11.92 1.48 -13.17
N HIS A 281 12.19 0.32 -13.77
CA HIS A 281 13.55 -0.10 -14.12
C HIS A 281 14.30 0.94 -14.96
N LEU A 282 13.66 1.47 -16.01
CA LEU A 282 14.27 2.48 -16.89
C LEU A 282 14.52 3.79 -16.15
N MET A 283 13.56 4.25 -15.34
CA MET A 283 13.71 5.46 -14.53
C MET A 283 14.84 5.34 -13.52
N LEU A 284 14.93 4.22 -12.80
CA LEU A 284 15.97 3.95 -11.80
C LEU A 284 17.36 3.85 -12.44
N THR A 285 17.47 3.17 -13.58
CA THR A 285 18.72 3.09 -14.35
C THR A 285 19.19 4.47 -14.82
N ARG A 286 18.25 5.33 -15.26
CA ARG A 286 18.55 6.70 -15.63
C ARG A 286 18.95 7.54 -14.41
N ALA A 287 18.28 7.38 -13.27
CA ALA A 287 18.63 8.06 -12.03
C ALA A 287 20.06 7.73 -11.59
N ILE A 288 20.45 6.45 -11.63
CA ILE A 288 21.83 5.99 -11.36
C ILE A 288 22.84 6.64 -12.32
N SER A 289 22.49 6.76 -13.60
CA SER A 289 23.38 7.37 -14.60
C SER A 289 23.58 8.87 -14.37
N LEU A 290 22.60 9.55 -13.77
CA LEU A 290 22.64 10.99 -13.47
C LEU A 290 23.32 11.28 -12.13
N ASP A 291 23.18 10.39 -11.15
CA ASP A 291 23.79 10.50 -9.84
C ASP A 291 24.27 9.12 -9.33
N PRO A 292 25.51 8.71 -9.69
CA PRO A 292 26.03 7.41 -9.34
C PRO A 292 26.21 7.16 -7.84
N ASP A 293 26.28 8.24 -7.05
CA ASP A 293 26.44 8.22 -5.59
C ASP A 293 25.09 8.30 -4.85
N TYR A 294 23.96 8.20 -5.55
CA TYR A 294 22.64 8.18 -4.94
C TYR A 294 22.23 6.74 -4.62
N ALA A 295 22.14 6.40 -3.32
CA ALA A 295 21.95 5.01 -2.86
C ALA A 295 20.57 4.44 -3.24
N GLU A 296 19.53 5.26 -3.08
CA GLU A 296 18.14 4.80 -3.15
C GLU A 296 17.72 4.19 -4.51
N PRO A 297 18.13 4.73 -5.68
CA PRO A 297 17.89 4.07 -6.95
C PRO A 297 18.44 2.65 -7.05
N TYR A 298 19.61 2.37 -6.45
CA TYR A 298 20.17 1.01 -6.44
C TYR A 298 19.32 0.07 -5.60
N ARG A 299 18.83 0.52 -4.43
CA ARG A 299 17.90 -0.23 -3.58
C ARG A 299 16.64 -0.61 -4.37
N TRP A 300 15.96 0.37 -4.94
CA TRP A 300 14.71 0.10 -5.66
C TRP A 300 14.92 -0.73 -6.93
N LEU A 301 16.05 -0.56 -7.61
CA LEU A 301 16.37 -1.39 -8.78
C LEU A 301 16.62 -2.85 -8.36
N ALA A 302 17.27 -3.09 -7.22
CA ALA A 302 17.42 -4.42 -6.65
C ALA A 302 16.06 -5.08 -6.35
N ILE A 303 15.15 -4.35 -5.69
CA ILE A 303 13.79 -4.83 -5.40
C ILE A 303 12.98 -5.03 -6.69
N ASN A 304 13.16 -4.19 -7.70
CA ASN A 304 12.47 -4.33 -8.99
C ASN A 304 12.88 -5.64 -9.70
N HIS A 305 14.18 -5.94 -9.71
CA HIS A 305 14.70 -7.21 -10.24
C HIS A 305 14.15 -8.40 -9.47
N TRP A 306 14.12 -8.32 -8.14
CA TRP A 306 13.54 -9.35 -7.27
C TRP A 306 12.04 -9.57 -7.52
N MET A 307 11.25 -8.50 -7.62
CA MET A 307 9.82 -8.61 -7.86
C MET A 307 9.51 -9.14 -9.26
N GLY A 308 10.25 -8.71 -10.29
CA GLY A 308 10.09 -9.21 -11.66
C GLY A 308 10.37 -10.72 -11.76
N GLU A 309 11.29 -11.23 -10.95
CA GLU A 309 11.60 -12.66 -10.81
C GLU A 309 10.43 -13.45 -10.22
N VAL A 310 9.83 -12.94 -9.13
CA VAL A 310 8.66 -13.57 -8.48
C VAL A 310 7.44 -13.59 -9.42
N HIS A 311 7.20 -12.53 -10.19
CA HIS A 311 6.06 -12.45 -11.12
C HIS A 311 6.23 -13.28 -12.40
N SER A 312 7.47 -13.54 -12.82
CA SER A 312 7.77 -14.25 -14.08
C SER A 312 7.92 -15.77 -13.89
N GLY A 313 7.57 -16.29 -12.71
CA GLY A 313 7.60 -17.74 -12.42
C GLY A 313 8.91 -18.24 -11.81
N GLY A 314 9.72 -17.37 -11.20
CA GLY A 314 10.82 -17.76 -10.32
C GLY A 314 12.22 -17.31 -10.79
N PRO A 315 13.25 -17.69 -10.01
CA PRO A 315 14.63 -17.24 -10.19
C PRO A 315 15.26 -17.58 -11.52
N THR A 316 15.74 -16.55 -12.22
CA THR A 316 16.84 -16.72 -13.17
C THR A 316 18.13 -16.31 -12.47
N GLU A 317 19.10 -17.23 -12.39
CA GLU A 317 20.43 -17.01 -11.77
C GLU A 317 21.11 -15.66 -12.10
N PRO A 318 21.01 -15.10 -13.31
CA PRO A 318 21.58 -13.78 -13.61
C PRO A 318 20.88 -12.62 -12.88
N THR A 319 19.57 -12.72 -12.67
CA THR A 319 18.74 -11.65 -12.09
C THR A 319 18.97 -11.54 -10.59
N ARG A 320 19.02 -12.67 -9.88
CA ARG A 320 19.24 -12.71 -8.44
C ARG A 320 20.61 -12.17 -8.03
N LYS A 321 21.68 -12.57 -8.73
CA LYS A 321 23.03 -12.04 -8.53
C LYS A 321 23.10 -10.54 -8.79
N THR A 322 22.40 -10.06 -9.82
CA THR A 322 22.33 -8.63 -10.14
C THR A 322 21.61 -7.86 -9.03
N ALA A 323 20.46 -8.36 -8.55
CA ALA A 323 19.73 -7.76 -7.44
C ALA A 323 20.60 -7.65 -6.18
N LEU A 324 21.30 -8.73 -5.81
CA LEU A 324 22.19 -8.72 -4.64
C LEU A 324 23.35 -7.72 -4.79
N GLN A 325 23.97 -7.63 -5.97
CA GLN A 325 25.03 -6.66 -6.24
C GLN A 325 24.53 -5.22 -6.11
N LEU A 326 23.34 -4.93 -6.65
CA LEU A 326 22.70 -3.61 -6.54
C LEU A 326 22.40 -3.26 -5.07
N ALA A 327 21.86 -4.19 -4.30
CA ALA A 327 21.56 -3.97 -2.88
C ALA A 327 22.84 -3.76 -2.04
N ARG A 328 23.90 -4.55 -2.28
CA ARG A 328 25.21 -4.34 -1.64
C ARG A 328 25.80 -2.97 -1.99
N LYS A 329 25.66 -2.52 -3.24
CA LYS A 329 26.08 -1.19 -3.66
C LYS A 329 25.28 -0.08 -2.97
N ALA A 330 23.96 -0.25 -2.83
CA ALA A 330 23.12 0.71 -2.11
C ALA A 330 23.60 0.92 -0.66
N VAL A 331 23.84 -0.17 0.08
CA VAL A 331 24.36 -0.12 1.47
C VAL A 331 25.79 0.42 1.53
N ALA A 332 26.63 0.17 0.53
CA ALA A 332 27.97 0.73 0.47
C ALA A 332 27.97 2.26 0.27
N ILE A 333 27.00 2.79 -0.48
CA ILE A 333 26.82 4.23 -0.68
C ILE A 333 26.22 4.88 0.56
N ASP A 334 25.17 4.27 1.13
CA ASP A 334 24.55 4.74 2.37
C ASP A 334 24.38 3.62 3.41
N PRO A 335 25.35 3.46 4.33
CA PRO A 335 25.26 2.47 5.38
C PRO A 335 24.26 2.86 6.49
N ASN A 336 23.68 4.06 6.47
CA ASN A 336 22.72 4.50 7.49
C ASN A 336 21.28 4.57 6.95
N ASP A 337 21.03 4.12 5.71
CA ASP A 337 19.68 3.97 5.17
C ASP A 337 19.10 2.61 5.56
N ALA A 338 18.07 2.62 6.42
CA ALA A 338 17.39 1.41 6.88
C ALA A 338 16.79 0.62 5.71
N GLY A 339 16.24 1.30 4.71
CA GLY A 339 15.64 0.65 3.56
C GLY A 339 16.63 -0.10 2.69
N CYS A 340 17.84 0.45 2.50
CA CYS A 340 18.92 -0.24 1.77
C CYS A 340 19.32 -1.52 2.50
N ARG A 341 19.35 -1.48 3.83
CA ARG A 341 19.69 -2.64 4.66
C ARG A 341 18.62 -3.71 4.66
N TRP A 342 17.32 -3.35 4.77
CA TRP A 342 16.26 -4.35 4.70
C TRP A 342 16.26 -5.05 3.34
N ALA A 343 16.40 -4.28 2.24
CA ALA A 343 16.43 -4.85 0.89
C ALA A 343 17.61 -5.82 0.72
N LEU A 344 18.79 -5.46 1.22
CA LEU A 344 19.95 -6.34 1.23
C LEU A 344 19.70 -7.60 2.09
N ALA A 345 19.16 -7.42 3.30
CA ALA A 345 18.87 -8.51 4.23
C ALA A 345 17.91 -9.54 3.62
N TYR A 346 16.85 -9.07 2.96
CA TYR A 346 15.86 -9.92 2.30
C TYR A 346 16.49 -10.75 1.17
N LEU A 347 17.29 -10.11 0.30
CA LEU A 347 17.99 -10.81 -0.78
C LEU A 347 19.03 -11.82 -0.26
N LEU A 348 19.76 -11.46 0.80
CA LEU A 348 20.70 -12.37 1.48
C LEU A 348 20.00 -13.61 2.05
N ALA A 349 18.79 -13.43 2.60
CA ALA A 349 18.00 -14.55 3.11
C ALA A 349 17.63 -15.54 1.98
N TYR A 350 17.20 -15.03 0.83
CA TYR A 350 16.90 -15.86 -0.36
C TYR A 350 18.15 -16.49 -1.01
N GLU A 351 19.32 -15.90 -0.81
CA GLU A 351 20.63 -16.49 -1.12
C GLU A 351 21.15 -17.42 0.00
N ARG A 352 20.31 -17.70 1.01
CA ARG A 352 20.61 -18.57 2.16
C ARG A 352 21.84 -18.11 2.97
N SER A 353 22.23 -16.85 2.84
CA SER A 353 23.30 -16.19 3.61
C SER A 353 22.74 -15.67 4.94
N PHE A 354 22.18 -16.59 5.74
CA PHE A 354 21.29 -16.25 6.86
C PHE A 354 21.93 -15.39 7.95
N ALA A 355 23.21 -15.61 8.28
CA ALA A 355 23.88 -14.83 9.31
C ALA A 355 24.07 -13.36 8.89
N GLU A 356 24.43 -13.11 7.62
CA GLU A 356 24.50 -11.76 7.06
C GLU A 356 23.10 -11.12 7.00
N ALA A 357 22.09 -11.89 6.58
CA ALA A 357 20.71 -11.42 6.52
C ALA A 357 20.19 -10.98 7.91
N ASP A 358 20.35 -11.82 8.93
CA ASP A 358 19.93 -11.53 10.30
C ASP A 358 20.64 -10.26 10.84
N ALA A 359 21.92 -10.07 10.53
CA ALA A 359 22.68 -8.88 10.92
C ALA A 359 22.19 -7.59 10.22
N GLU A 360 21.91 -7.66 8.92
CA GLU A 360 21.41 -6.51 8.16
C GLU A 360 19.98 -6.11 8.58
N PHE A 361 19.10 -7.07 8.87
CA PHE A 361 17.78 -6.78 9.43
C PHE A 361 17.86 -6.13 10.82
N ALA A 362 18.72 -6.64 11.71
CA ALA A 362 18.92 -6.04 13.02
C ALA A 362 19.36 -4.58 12.90
N ARG A 363 20.28 -4.30 11.97
CA ARG A 363 20.74 -2.94 11.72
C ARG A 363 19.68 -2.04 11.09
N ALA A 364 18.84 -2.57 10.20
CA ALA A 364 17.71 -1.84 9.63
C ALA A 364 16.74 -1.35 10.72
N ILE A 365 16.36 -2.22 11.66
CA ILE A 365 15.46 -1.85 12.78
C ILE A 365 16.10 -0.82 13.71
N GLU A 366 17.41 -0.92 13.97
CA GLU A 366 18.11 0.07 14.78
C GLU A 366 18.12 1.46 14.15
N LEU A 367 18.24 1.53 12.83
CA LEU A 367 18.27 2.78 12.06
C LEU A 367 16.87 3.38 11.92
N ASP A 368 15.86 2.53 11.67
CA ASP A 368 14.47 2.93 11.54
C ASP A 368 13.53 1.98 12.32
N PRO A 369 13.20 2.33 13.57
CA PRO A 369 12.31 1.50 14.39
C PRO A 369 10.82 1.57 13.97
N ASN A 370 10.48 2.45 13.02
CA ASN A 370 9.13 2.66 12.51
C ASN A 370 8.95 2.20 11.05
N ASP A 371 9.97 1.61 10.42
CA ASP A 371 9.85 1.10 9.05
C ASP A 371 8.98 -0.15 9.00
N ALA A 372 7.75 0.02 8.52
CA ALA A 372 6.75 -1.05 8.46
C ALA A 372 7.15 -2.16 7.49
N ASP A 373 7.80 -1.82 6.38
CA ASP A 373 8.19 -2.80 5.35
C ASP A 373 9.26 -3.75 5.90
N THR A 374 10.23 -3.23 6.67
CA THR A 374 11.21 -4.06 7.38
C THR A 374 10.55 -5.08 8.32
N PHE A 375 9.53 -4.69 9.10
CA PHE A 375 8.83 -5.62 10.00
C PHE A 375 8.01 -6.68 9.23
N ALA A 376 7.36 -6.31 8.13
CA ALA A 376 6.65 -7.27 7.30
C ALA A 376 7.62 -8.26 6.62
N ALA A 377 8.74 -7.79 6.08
CA ALA A 377 9.79 -8.64 5.52
C ALA A 377 10.39 -9.60 6.57
N LEU A 378 10.62 -9.10 7.79
CA LEU A 378 11.09 -9.92 8.91
C LEU A 378 10.10 -10.99 9.33
N SER A 379 8.79 -10.71 9.26
CA SER A 379 7.77 -11.72 9.54
C SER A 379 7.92 -12.93 8.62
N ASP A 380 8.06 -12.70 7.32
CA ASP A 380 8.25 -13.77 6.34
C ASP A 380 9.48 -14.61 6.67
N ILE A 381 10.65 -13.96 6.79
CA ILE A 381 11.91 -14.65 7.07
C ILE A 381 11.88 -15.37 8.43
N ALA A 382 11.24 -14.80 9.46
CA ALA A 382 11.08 -15.45 10.76
C ALA A 382 10.21 -16.70 10.68
N VAL A 383 9.09 -16.66 9.96
CA VAL A 383 8.22 -17.82 9.73
C VAL A 383 8.99 -18.93 9.00
N LEU A 384 9.70 -18.61 7.92
CA LEU A 384 10.51 -19.58 7.17
C LEU A 384 11.70 -20.14 7.99
N ALA A 385 12.13 -19.40 9.01
CA ALA A 385 13.11 -19.84 9.99
C ALA A 385 12.53 -20.70 11.13
N GLY A 386 11.21 -20.96 11.13
CA GLY A 386 10.51 -21.71 12.19
C GLY A 386 10.15 -20.87 13.42
N ARG A 387 10.46 -19.57 13.44
CA ARG A 387 10.13 -18.61 14.52
C ARG A 387 8.74 -18.02 14.30
N ILE A 388 7.72 -18.88 14.25
CA ILE A 388 6.36 -18.51 13.82
C ILE A 388 5.73 -17.45 14.74
N GLY A 389 5.92 -17.57 16.06
CA GLY A 389 5.40 -16.59 17.03
C GLY A 389 5.99 -15.20 16.82
N GLU A 390 7.32 -15.11 16.67
CA GLU A 390 8.00 -13.85 16.35
C GLU A 390 7.51 -13.27 15.01
N GLY A 391 7.26 -14.13 14.01
CA GLY A 391 6.68 -13.72 12.74
C GLY A 391 5.33 -13.02 12.90
N LEU A 392 4.40 -13.64 13.64
CA LEU A 392 3.10 -13.05 13.95
C LEU A 392 3.21 -11.70 14.70
N GLU A 393 4.16 -11.57 15.62
CA GLU A 393 4.42 -10.31 16.33
C GLU A 393 4.95 -9.23 15.38
N HIS A 394 5.89 -9.58 14.50
CA HIS A 394 6.46 -8.66 13.52
C HIS A 394 5.41 -8.15 12.53
N ILE A 395 4.59 -9.04 11.95
CA ILE A 395 3.54 -8.60 11.02
C ILE A 395 2.46 -7.77 11.74
N ALA A 396 2.09 -8.11 12.97
CA ALA A 396 1.16 -7.29 13.76
C ALA A 396 1.71 -5.88 13.99
N LYS A 397 3.02 -5.75 14.29
CA LYS A 397 3.69 -4.45 14.40
C LYS A 397 3.70 -3.71 13.05
N ALA A 398 3.97 -4.39 11.95
CA ALA A 398 3.94 -3.81 10.61
C ALA A 398 2.55 -3.22 10.27
N PHE A 399 1.46 -3.95 10.56
CA PHE A 399 0.09 -3.44 10.41
C PHE A 399 -0.23 -2.27 11.34
N ARG A 400 0.38 -2.21 12.52
CA ARG A 400 0.19 -1.09 13.45
C ARG A 400 0.85 0.19 12.91
N LEU A 401 2.03 0.07 12.31
CA LEU A 401 2.76 1.16 11.66
C LEU A 401 2.12 1.54 10.31
N ASN A 402 1.50 0.59 9.63
CA ASN A 402 0.85 0.76 8.33
C ASN A 402 -0.60 0.22 8.32
N PRO A 403 -1.58 0.94 8.91
CA PRO A 403 -2.99 0.49 8.98
C PRO A 403 -3.72 0.25 7.64
N PHE A 404 -3.25 0.87 6.56
CA PHE A 404 -3.71 0.69 5.18
C PHE A 404 -2.53 0.29 4.28
N PRO A 405 -1.97 -0.91 4.46
CA PRO A 405 -0.79 -1.34 3.75
C PRO A 405 -1.12 -1.84 2.34
N ALA A 406 -0.07 -2.05 1.55
CA ALA A 406 -0.16 -2.75 0.26
C ALA A 406 -0.58 -4.22 0.45
N SER A 407 -1.03 -4.85 -0.64
CA SER A 407 -1.58 -6.22 -0.63
C SER A 407 -0.62 -7.28 -0.10
N TRP A 408 0.68 -7.13 -0.32
CA TRP A 408 1.70 -8.11 0.08
C TRP A 408 1.83 -8.28 1.61
N TYR A 409 1.44 -7.29 2.41
CA TYR A 409 1.39 -7.42 3.88
C TYR A 409 0.39 -8.49 4.31
N TYR A 410 -0.77 -8.52 3.67
CA TYR A 410 -1.82 -9.49 3.97
C TYR A 410 -1.45 -10.90 3.47
N LEU A 411 -0.69 -11.01 2.38
CA LEU A 411 -0.09 -12.28 1.95
C LEU A 411 0.83 -12.84 3.04
N THR A 412 1.71 -11.98 3.56
CA THR A 412 2.66 -12.32 4.63
C THR A 412 1.92 -12.72 5.91
N LEU A 413 0.87 -11.98 6.28
CA LEU A 413 0.02 -12.32 7.43
C LEU A 413 -0.67 -13.68 7.25
N GLY A 414 -1.25 -13.93 6.08
CA GLY A 414 -1.91 -15.21 5.79
C GLY A 414 -0.94 -16.39 5.82
N GLN A 415 0.29 -16.21 5.33
CA GLN A 415 1.36 -17.21 5.47
C GLN A 415 1.74 -17.45 6.93
N ALA A 416 1.91 -16.40 7.73
CA ALA A 416 2.22 -16.52 9.16
C ALA A 416 1.09 -17.21 9.94
N GLN A 417 -0.17 -16.86 9.65
CA GLN A 417 -1.35 -17.52 10.22
C GLN A 417 -1.44 -18.99 9.83
N TYR A 418 -1.19 -19.33 8.56
CA TYR A 418 -1.13 -20.72 8.11
C TYR A 418 -0.05 -21.50 8.87
N ALA A 419 1.18 -20.96 8.95
CA ALA A 419 2.28 -21.60 9.67
C ALA A 419 1.97 -21.80 11.17
N ALA A 420 1.20 -20.89 11.76
CA ALA A 420 0.73 -20.99 13.14
C ALA A 420 -0.44 -21.96 13.35
N GLY A 421 -0.95 -22.58 12.28
CA GLY A 421 -2.15 -23.42 12.33
C GLY A 421 -3.46 -22.64 12.52
N GLN A 422 -3.44 -21.32 12.35
CA GLN A 422 -4.60 -20.44 12.45
C GLN A 422 -5.34 -20.38 11.10
N TYR A 423 -5.81 -21.52 10.62
CA TYR A 423 -6.30 -21.67 9.24
C TYR A 423 -7.54 -20.82 8.94
N GLU A 424 -8.48 -20.69 9.87
CA GLU A 424 -9.66 -19.83 9.70
C GLU A 424 -9.27 -18.37 9.52
N ALA A 425 -8.32 -17.88 10.33
CA ALA A 425 -7.81 -16.51 10.24
C ALA A 425 -7.02 -16.29 8.93
N ALA A 426 -6.26 -17.30 8.49
CA ALA A 426 -5.57 -17.29 7.20
C ALA A 426 -6.57 -17.18 6.05
N ILE A 427 -7.67 -17.95 6.07
CA ILE A 427 -8.72 -17.89 5.06
C ILE A 427 -9.37 -16.51 5.01
N GLU A 428 -9.73 -15.94 6.17
CA GLU A 428 -10.32 -14.59 6.24
C GLU A 428 -9.37 -13.54 5.65
N THR A 429 -8.10 -13.61 6.01
CA THR A 429 -7.07 -12.67 5.54
C THR A 429 -6.83 -12.79 4.04
N LEU A 430 -6.71 -14.02 3.53
CA LEU A 430 -6.32 -14.28 2.14
C LEU A 430 -7.48 -14.10 1.14
N ARG A 431 -8.74 -14.16 1.61
CA ARG A 431 -9.94 -13.87 0.81
C ARG A 431 -10.25 -12.39 0.62
N ARG A 432 -9.52 -11.49 1.26
CA ARG A 432 -9.70 -10.04 1.08
C ARG A 432 -9.47 -9.66 -0.38
N ASP A 433 -10.24 -8.72 -0.91
CA ASP A 433 -10.13 -8.27 -2.31
C ASP A 433 -8.70 -7.82 -2.67
N GLU A 434 -8.00 -7.22 -1.71
CA GLU A 434 -6.61 -6.79 -1.86
C GLU A 434 -5.65 -7.95 -2.17
N THR A 435 -5.92 -9.15 -1.65
CA THR A 435 -5.03 -10.31 -1.77
C THR A 435 -5.54 -11.36 -2.74
N TYR A 436 -6.85 -11.51 -2.88
CA TYR A 436 -7.52 -12.66 -3.50
C TYR A 436 -7.15 -12.87 -4.99
N ARG A 437 -6.49 -11.90 -5.64
CA ARG A 437 -6.10 -11.96 -7.06
C ARG A 437 -4.62 -12.27 -7.32
N THR A 438 -3.87 -12.67 -6.29
CA THR A 438 -2.40 -12.83 -6.34
C THR A 438 -1.94 -14.24 -5.98
N SER A 439 -0.64 -14.42 -5.72
CA SER A 439 0.01 -15.63 -5.18
C SER A 439 -0.58 -16.13 -3.85
N SER A 440 -1.48 -15.37 -3.21
CA SER A 440 -2.23 -15.73 -2.00
C SER A 440 -3.06 -17.02 -2.11
N ARG A 441 -3.51 -17.38 -3.31
CA ARG A 441 -4.38 -18.55 -3.53
C ARG A 441 -3.75 -19.87 -3.07
N ARG A 442 -2.42 -20.01 -3.17
CA ARG A 442 -1.73 -21.23 -2.72
C ARG A 442 -1.86 -21.45 -1.21
N PHE A 443 -1.72 -20.38 -0.42
CA PHE A 443 -1.87 -20.44 1.04
C PHE A 443 -3.35 -20.55 1.44
N LEU A 444 -4.26 -19.95 0.67
CA LEU A 444 -5.70 -20.08 0.89
C LEU A 444 -6.16 -21.52 0.67
N ALA A 445 -5.77 -22.13 -0.45
CA ALA A 445 -6.06 -23.53 -0.76
C ALA A 445 -5.48 -24.47 0.30
N ALA A 446 -4.22 -24.25 0.71
CA ALA A 446 -3.60 -25.02 1.79
C ALA A 446 -4.38 -24.91 3.11
N SER A 447 -4.80 -23.70 3.48
CA SER A 447 -5.58 -23.45 4.71
C SER A 447 -6.95 -24.15 4.66
N LEU A 448 -7.65 -24.07 3.53
CA LEU A 448 -8.93 -24.77 3.31
C LEU A 448 -8.75 -26.29 3.42
N ALA A 449 -7.68 -26.82 2.82
CA ALA A 449 -7.38 -28.24 2.84
C ALA A 449 -7.04 -28.76 4.24
N GLN A 450 -6.31 -27.98 5.06
CA GLN A 450 -6.03 -28.34 6.45
C GLN A 450 -7.30 -28.41 7.32
N LEU A 451 -8.35 -27.67 6.97
CA LEU A 451 -9.67 -27.73 7.61
C LEU A 451 -10.60 -28.80 7.00
N GLY A 452 -10.13 -29.58 6.02
CA GLY A 452 -10.94 -30.59 5.33
C GLY A 452 -11.94 -30.03 4.32
N ARG A 453 -11.88 -28.73 4.00
CA ARG A 453 -12.75 -28.07 2.99
C ARG A 453 -12.18 -28.29 1.59
N LEU A 454 -12.09 -29.55 1.18
CA LEU A 454 -11.34 -29.97 -0.02
C LEU A 454 -11.93 -29.44 -1.33
N ASP A 455 -13.26 -29.37 -1.45
CA ASP A 455 -13.90 -28.85 -2.67
C ASP A 455 -13.55 -27.38 -2.92
N GLU A 456 -13.56 -26.57 -1.85
CA GLU A 456 -13.13 -25.17 -1.93
C GLU A 456 -11.62 -25.07 -2.19
N ALA A 457 -10.80 -25.93 -1.56
CA ALA A 457 -9.36 -25.94 -1.78
C ALA A 457 -9.01 -26.25 -3.25
N HIS A 458 -9.64 -27.27 -3.85
CA HIS A 458 -9.41 -27.64 -5.25
C HIS A 458 -9.82 -26.51 -6.21
N ALA A 459 -10.95 -25.83 -5.96
CA ALA A 459 -11.37 -24.68 -6.77
C ALA A 459 -10.32 -23.55 -6.74
N GLU A 460 -9.73 -23.28 -5.56
CA GLU A 460 -8.66 -22.29 -5.43
C GLU A 460 -7.37 -22.72 -6.13
N VAL A 461 -7.02 -24.02 -6.10
CA VAL A 461 -5.87 -24.57 -6.84
C VAL A 461 -6.06 -24.42 -8.34
N GLU A 462 -7.25 -24.76 -8.88
CA GLU A 462 -7.53 -24.59 -10.31
C GLU A 462 -7.31 -23.14 -10.74
N LEU A 463 -7.86 -22.18 -9.99
CA LEU A 463 -7.68 -20.75 -10.27
C LEU A 463 -6.21 -20.30 -10.15
N PHE A 464 -5.47 -20.83 -9.17
CA PHE A 464 -4.05 -20.54 -9.02
C PHE A 464 -3.21 -21.05 -10.19
N LEU A 465 -3.47 -22.27 -10.66
CA LEU A 465 -2.73 -22.92 -11.76
C LEU A 465 -3.03 -22.30 -13.13
N VAL A 466 -4.19 -21.69 -13.33
CA VAL A 466 -4.48 -20.89 -14.54
C VAL A 466 -3.44 -19.77 -14.72
N ALA A 467 -3.04 -19.11 -13.63
CA ALA A 467 -2.02 -18.07 -13.66
C ALA A 467 -0.59 -18.62 -13.54
N ASN A 468 -0.42 -19.81 -12.97
CA ASN A 468 0.88 -20.42 -12.67
C ASN A 468 0.96 -21.87 -13.21
N PRO A 469 0.89 -22.08 -14.54
CA PRO A 469 0.76 -23.42 -15.12
C PRO A 469 1.98 -24.33 -14.91
N HIS A 470 3.12 -23.78 -14.52
CA HIS A 470 4.37 -24.50 -14.26
C HIS A 470 4.71 -24.60 -12.78
N PHE A 471 3.78 -24.24 -11.89
CA PHE A 471 4.02 -24.35 -10.46
C PHE A 471 4.22 -25.82 -10.03
N SER A 472 5.22 -26.06 -9.19
CA SER A 472 5.38 -27.31 -8.48
C SER A 472 5.81 -27.07 -7.04
N THR A 473 5.28 -27.89 -6.13
CA THR A 473 5.56 -27.82 -4.69
C THR A 473 7.05 -28.03 -4.42
N ARG A 474 7.69 -28.93 -5.15
CA ARG A 474 9.13 -29.20 -5.06
C ARG A 474 9.98 -28.00 -5.47
N HIS A 475 9.64 -27.34 -6.58
CA HIS A 475 10.40 -26.17 -7.02
C HIS A 475 10.25 -25.01 -6.03
N TRP A 476 9.01 -24.76 -5.58
CA TRP A 476 8.73 -23.76 -4.55
C TRP A 476 9.52 -24.03 -3.26
N ALA A 477 9.48 -25.26 -2.74
CA ALA A 477 10.21 -25.66 -1.53
C ALA A 477 11.74 -25.47 -1.66
N ALA A 478 12.29 -25.64 -2.87
CA ALA A 478 13.71 -25.40 -3.13
C ALA A 478 14.05 -23.90 -3.25
N ALA A 479 13.13 -23.09 -3.75
CA ALA A 479 13.31 -21.66 -3.98
C ALA A 479 13.18 -20.82 -2.69
N GLU A 480 12.31 -21.22 -1.76
CA GLU A 480 12.09 -20.49 -0.50
C GLU A 480 13.22 -20.73 0.52
N PRO A 481 13.58 -19.70 1.31
CA PRO A 481 14.72 -19.73 2.24
C PRO A 481 14.41 -20.42 3.58
N PHE A 482 13.77 -21.60 3.55
CA PHE A 482 13.46 -22.36 4.76
C PHE A 482 14.73 -22.73 5.54
N ARG A 483 14.71 -22.49 6.86
CA ARG A 483 15.73 -22.97 7.82
C ARG A 483 15.20 -24.05 8.74
N ASP A 484 13.88 -24.13 8.91
CA ASP A 484 13.22 -25.16 9.72
C ASP A 484 12.50 -26.21 8.86
N ALA A 485 12.89 -27.47 9.06
CA ALA A 485 12.35 -28.59 8.28
C ALA A 485 10.90 -28.93 8.67
N ARG A 486 10.47 -28.64 9.90
CA ARG A 486 9.10 -28.93 10.35
C ARG A 486 8.12 -27.95 9.73
N THR A 487 8.47 -26.66 9.72
CA THR A 487 7.70 -25.63 9.02
C THR A 487 7.60 -25.96 7.54
N LEU A 488 8.73 -26.29 6.87
CA LEU A 488 8.69 -26.70 5.47
C LEU A 488 7.76 -27.91 5.24
N ALA A 489 7.87 -28.96 6.07
CA ALA A 489 7.02 -30.14 5.96
C ALA A 489 5.53 -29.80 6.12
N HIS A 490 5.19 -28.85 7.00
CA HIS A 490 3.81 -28.39 7.21
C HIS A 490 3.23 -27.65 6.00
N PHE A 491 4.03 -26.82 5.31
CA PHE A 491 3.61 -26.21 4.04
C PHE A 491 3.42 -27.25 2.94
N ILE A 492 4.37 -28.18 2.78
CA ILE A 492 4.29 -29.26 1.78
C ILE A 492 3.05 -30.13 2.02
N ASP A 493 2.76 -30.48 3.28
CA ASP A 493 1.56 -31.24 3.65
C ASP A 493 0.27 -30.53 3.22
N GLY A 494 0.13 -29.22 3.50
CA GLY A 494 -1.03 -28.46 3.08
C GLY A 494 -1.17 -28.34 1.57
N TYR A 495 -0.06 -28.13 0.85
CA TYR A 495 -0.07 -28.05 -0.61
C TYR A 495 -0.47 -29.39 -1.24
N ARG A 496 0.06 -30.50 -0.73
CA ARG A 496 -0.33 -31.84 -1.16
C ARG A 496 -1.80 -32.11 -0.88
N LYS A 497 -2.29 -31.79 0.31
CA LYS A 497 -3.71 -31.94 0.68
C LYS A 497 -4.65 -31.10 -0.20
N ALA A 498 -4.20 -29.90 -0.60
CA ALA A 498 -4.95 -29.03 -1.48
C ALA A 498 -4.95 -29.49 -2.95
N GLY A 499 -4.13 -30.47 -3.32
CA GLY A 499 -4.00 -30.95 -4.69
C GLY A 499 -3.05 -30.14 -5.57
N LEU A 500 -2.13 -29.37 -4.98
CA LEU A 500 -1.08 -28.69 -5.76
C LEU A 500 -0.09 -29.72 -6.36
N PRO A 501 0.41 -29.49 -7.59
CA PRO A 501 1.39 -30.39 -8.22
C PRO A 501 2.67 -30.52 -7.39
N GLU A 502 3.29 -31.71 -7.44
CA GLU A 502 4.57 -32.02 -6.76
C GLU A 502 5.80 -31.51 -7.55
#